data_AF-A0AA42RYW4-F1
#
_entry.id   AF-A0AA42RYW4-F1
#
_cell.length_a   1.000
_cell.length_b   1.000
_cell.length_c   1.000
_cell.angle_alpha   90.00
_cell.angle_beta   90.00
_cell.angle_gamma   90.00
#
_symmetry.space_group_name_H-M   'P 1'
#
loop_
_entity.id
_entity.type
_entity.pdbx_description
1 polymer ?
#
loop_
_entity_poly.entity_id
_entity_poly.type
_entity_poly.pdbx_seq_one_letter_code
_entity_poly.pdbx_strand_id
1 'polypeptide(L)'
;MTPFLHPQAAVPKPAPANPNEENTHPIPATGPGRGLLSPALPFSELANDASYVLMDDKGRVLCSKQQGEWDWAYMGDFNAYHSQVLYFSVSTARIGKETVLRSTHRDKAWNFYVNHNGWLFTSAQRWPGYPMMELHFANTRHDSNQFTLEFDFGAGPLALTAENGTWNYLRTAGPEHAMHFTLHRYYVPGRSLADLISETWPEINTELLHEVDRPYLGISAHHAEQIWNDSKLDRYQWRDGSFDSDDFAFIYKAQASLDAYHGNLPHPYAVGWVSGANAAHRHTANLFMDLNGRLNTLDPQTGEVAPAASWPFAPTRILI
;
A
#
# COMPACT_ATOMS: atom_id res chain seq x y z
N MET A 1 -31.13 8.16 37.99
CA MET A 1 -31.04 6.76 37.51
C MET A 1 -30.23 6.77 36.23
N THR A 2 -28.95 6.43 36.34
CA THR A 2 -28.02 6.39 35.21
C THR A 2 -27.95 4.92 34.75
N PRO A 3 -28.22 4.60 33.48
CA PRO A 3 -28.18 3.21 33.05
C PRO A 3 -26.73 2.73 33.02
N PHE A 4 -26.45 1.64 33.72
CA PHE A 4 -25.21 0.88 33.58
C PHE A 4 -25.17 0.26 32.19
N LEU A 5 -24.26 0.75 31.35
CA LEU A 5 -23.82 0.02 30.16
C LEU A 5 -23.04 -1.20 30.64
N HIS A 6 -23.64 -2.39 30.50
CA HIS A 6 -22.91 -3.63 30.64
C HIS A 6 -21.76 -3.65 29.62
N PRO A 7 -20.51 -3.91 30.03
CA PRO A 7 -19.46 -4.20 29.07
C PRO A 7 -19.88 -5.44 28.27
N GLN A 8 -19.98 -5.29 26.96
CA GLN A 8 -20.14 -6.44 26.05
C GLN A 8 -19.03 -7.44 26.38
N ALA A 9 -19.42 -8.67 26.69
CA ALA A 9 -18.48 -9.76 26.88
C ALA A 9 -17.62 -9.88 25.61
N ALA A 10 -16.30 -9.86 25.79
CA ALA A 10 -15.37 -10.09 24.70
C ALA A 10 -15.70 -11.43 24.04
N VAL A 11 -16.01 -11.40 22.74
CA VAL A 11 -16.22 -12.60 21.92
C VAL A 11 -15.01 -13.53 22.12
N PRO A 12 -15.20 -14.82 22.43
CA PRO A 12 -14.10 -15.73 22.69
C PRO A 12 -13.19 -15.81 21.46
N LYS A 13 -11.91 -15.56 21.72
CA LYS A 13 -10.80 -15.59 20.78
C LYS A 13 -10.71 -17.00 20.13
N PRO A 14 -10.87 -17.15 18.80
CA PRO A 14 -10.55 -18.42 18.16
C PRO A 14 -9.05 -18.71 18.32
N ALA A 15 -8.67 -19.98 18.42
CA ALA A 15 -7.26 -20.34 18.32
C ALA A 15 -6.84 -20.24 16.83
N PRO A 16 -5.70 -19.59 16.52
CA PRO A 16 -5.13 -19.61 15.18
C PRO A 16 -4.75 -21.04 14.84
N ALA A 17 -5.41 -21.58 13.83
CA ALA A 17 -5.11 -22.86 13.25
C ALA A 17 -3.70 -22.85 12.64
N ASN A 18 -3.14 -24.03 12.39
CA ASN A 18 -1.95 -24.16 11.57
C ASN A 18 -2.35 -23.92 10.10
N PRO A 19 -1.76 -22.93 9.38
CA PRO A 19 -2.16 -22.63 8.01
C PRO A 19 -1.97 -23.83 7.06
N ASN A 20 -1.06 -24.77 7.39
CA ASN A 20 -0.82 -25.97 6.59
C ASN A 20 -1.83 -27.11 6.83
N GLU A 21 -2.45 -27.20 8.01
CA GLU A 21 -3.43 -28.27 8.30
C GLU A 21 -4.76 -28.08 7.56
N GLU A 22 -5.08 -26.83 7.25
CA GLU A 22 -6.29 -26.48 6.52
C GLU A 22 -6.16 -26.69 5.00
N ASN A 23 -4.97 -27.05 4.49
CA ASN A 23 -4.74 -27.46 3.10
C ASN A 23 -5.26 -26.46 2.03
N THR A 24 -5.35 -25.16 2.36
CA THR A 24 -5.78 -24.13 1.41
C THR A 24 -4.62 -23.28 0.94
N HIS A 25 -3.94 -23.75 -0.10
CA HIS A 25 -2.92 -22.97 -0.80
C HIS A 25 -3.43 -21.56 -1.17
N PRO A 26 -2.58 -20.51 -1.13
CA PRO A 26 -2.93 -19.22 -1.69
C PRO A 26 -3.33 -19.35 -3.15
N ILE A 27 -4.50 -18.79 -3.49
CA ILE A 27 -5.04 -18.84 -4.85
C ILE A 27 -4.42 -17.64 -5.59
N PRO A 28 -3.76 -17.87 -6.75
CA PRO A 28 -3.29 -16.78 -7.59
C PRO A 28 -4.43 -15.85 -7.99
N ALA A 29 -4.12 -14.57 -8.18
CA ALA A 29 -5.07 -13.60 -8.69
C ALA A 29 -5.58 -13.98 -10.09
N THR A 30 -6.83 -13.64 -10.39
CA THR A 30 -7.39 -13.83 -11.73
C THR A 30 -6.88 -12.74 -12.66
N GLY A 31 -5.84 -13.05 -13.44
CA GLY A 31 -5.26 -12.15 -14.45
C GLY A 31 -3.81 -11.77 -14.17
N PRO A 32 -3.11 -11.18 -15.13
CA PRO A 32 -1.73 -10.75 -14.96
C PRO A 32 -1.65 -9.54 -14.01
N GLY A 33 -0.63 -9.53 -13.15
CA GLY A 33 -0.25 -8.33 -12.41
C GLY A 33 0.12 -7.21 -13.39
N ARG A 34 -0.29 -5.98 -13.06
CA ARG A 34 -0.07 -4.80 -13.91
C ARG A 34 1.13 -3.96 -13.52
N GLY A 35 1.67 -4.22 -12.33
CA GLY A 35 2.75 -3.46 -11.76
C GLY A 35 4.12 -3.98 -12.16
N LEU A 36 5.11 -3.13 -11.94
CA LEU A 36 6.52 -3.43 -11.98
C LEU A 36 7.12 -3.11 -10.62
N LEU A 37 8.20 -3.79 -10.27
CA LEU A 37 8.99 -3.46 -9.09
C LEU A 37 10.30 -2.81 -9.52
N SER A 38 10.74 -1.81 -8.76
CA SER A 38 12.06 -1.21 -8.92
C SER A 38 13.17 -2.23 -8.73
N PRO A 39 14.42 -1.90 -9.12
CA PRO A 39 15.58 -2.51 -8.50
C PRO A 39 15.52 -2.33 -6.96
N ALA A 40 16.18 -3.22 -6.23
CA ALA A 40 16.26 -3.14 -4.77
C ALA A 40 16.93 -1.82 -4.35
N LEU A 41 16.25 -1.06 -3.48
CA LEU A 41 16.69 0.27 -3.06
C LEU A 41 17.68 0.16 -1.89
N PRO A 42 18.77 0.95 -1.89
CA PRO A 42 19.62 1.10 -0.71
C PRO A 42 18.90 1.89 0.38
N PHE A 43 19.31 1.70 1.63
CA PHE A 43 18.73 2.41 2.78
C PHE A 43 18.77 3.93 2.66
N SER A 44 19.80 4.47 2.02
CA SER A 44 19.97 5.91 1.79
C SER A 44 18.91 6.53 0.87
N GLU A 45 18.21 5.71 0.08
CA GLU A 45 17.17 6.13 -0.86
C GLU A 45 15.75 5.89 -0.32
N LEU A 46 15.61 5.36 0.90
CA LEU A 46 14.30 5.18 1.52
C LEU A 46 13.74 6.51 2.00
N ALA A 47 12.60 6.89 1.43
CA ALA A 47 11.76 7.99 1.87
C ALA A 47 10.66 7.49 2.81
N ASN A 48 10.17 8.39 3.67
CA ASN A 48 9.02 8.13 4.54
C ASN A 48 7.71 8.16 3.73
N ASP A 49 7.43 7.10 2.98
CA ASP A 49 6.17 6.89 2.27
C ASP A 49 5.75 5.41 2.38
N ALA A 50 4.51 5.10 2.02
CA ALA A 50 3.93 3.76 2.14
C ALA A 50 4.15 2.86 0.90
N SER A 51 5.07 3.17 -0.01
CA SER A 51 5.09 2.60 -1.36
C SER A 51 5.98 1.37 -1.56
N TYR A 52 6.49 0.78 -0.48
CA TYR A 52 7.48 -0.29 -0.58
C TYR A 52 6.87 -1.69 -0.52
N VAL A 53 7.49 -2.60 -1.26
CA VAL A 53 7.23 -4.04 -1.22
C VAL A 53 8.48 -4.74 -0.69
N LEU A 54 8.29 -5.66 0.26
CA LEU A 54 9.34 -6.56 0.73
C LEU A 54 9.48 -7.73 -0.22
N MET A 55 10.69 -7.97 -0.70
CA MET A 55 11.04 -9.11 -1.54
C MET A 55 12.13 -9.95 -0.87
N ASP A 56 12.08 -11.27 -0.98
CA ASP A 56 13.16 -12.15 -0.53
C ASP A 56 14.21 -12.42 -1.61
N ASP A 57 15.28 -13.10 -1.22
CA ASP A 57 16.39 -13.54 -2.09
C ASP A 57 15.97 -14.48 -3.23
N LYS A 58 14.74 -15.01 -3.22
CA LYS A 58 14.16 -15.86 -4.26
C LYS A 58 13.24 -15.08 -5.20
N GLY A 59 13.10 -13.77 -5.02
CA GLY A 59 12.25 -12.92 -5.84
C GLY A 59 10.77 -12.99 -5.47
N ARG A 60 10.42 -13.53 -4.30
CA ARG A 60 9.05 -13.60 -3.80
C ARG A 60 8.76 -12.36 -2.98
N VAL A 61 7.53 -11.89 -3.03
CA VAL A 61 7.05 -10.73 -2.26
C VAL A 61 6.23 -11.16 -1.07
N LEU A 62 6.21 -10.32 -0.05
CA LEU A 62 5.37 -10.54 1.11
C LEU A 62 3.90 -10.28 0.78
N CYS A 63 3.07 -11.27 1.08
CA CYS A 63 1.64 -11.25 0.88
C CYS A 63 0.88 -11.60 2.16
N SER A 64 -0.42 -11.34 2.15
CA SER A 64 -1.35 -11.78 3.17
C SER A 64 -2.62 -12.35 2.56
N LYS A 65 -3.12 -13.44 3.15
CA LYS A 65 -4.35 -14.12 2.73
C LYS A 65 -5.27 -14.33 3.92
N GLN A 66 -6.50 -13.86 3.78
CA GLN A 66 -7.57 -14.21 4.71
C GLN A 66 -7.93 -15.70 4.59
N GLN A 67 -7.92 -16.39 5.72
CA GLN A 67 -8.29 -17.79 5.87
C GLN A 67 -8.99 -17.97 7.21
N GLY A 68 -10.31 -18.20 7.15
CA GLY A 68 -11.17 -18.07 8.32
C GLY A 68 -11.09 -16.65 8.89
N GLU A 69 -10.76 -16.53 10.17
CA GLU A 69 -10.63 -15.27 10.90
C GLU A 69 -9.20 -14.68 10.85
N TRP A 70 -8.26 -15.33 10.14
CA TRP A 70 -6.84 -14.99 10.18
C TRP A 70 -6.32 -14.56 8.82
N ASP A 71 -5.57 -13.47 8.77
CA ASP A 71 -4.86 -13.05 7.56
C ASP A 71 -3.40 -13.57 7.60
N TRP A 72 -3.18 -14.81 7.16
CA TRP A 72 -1.85 -15.45 7.21
C TRP A 72 -0.85 -14.77 6.29
N ALA A 73 0.35 -14.52 6.82
CA ALA A 73 1.45 -13.94 6.06
C ALA A 73 2.20 -15.04 5.29
N TYR A 74 2.55 -14.77 4.04
CA TYR A 74 3.28 -15.72 3.21
C TYR A 74 4.15 -15.00 2.17
N MET A 75 5.19 -15.67 1.68
CA MET A 75 5.96 -15.22 0.52
C MET A 75 5.35 -15.79 -0.75
N GLY A 76 5.15 -14.99 -1.80
CA GLY A 76 4.60 -15.46 -3.08
C GLY A 76 5.20 -14.75 -4.28
N ASP A 77 5.09 -15.36 -5.47
CA ASP A 77 5.41 -14.69 -6.74
C ASP A 77 4.59 -13.39 -6.92
N PHE A 78 5.26 -12.29 -7.24
CA PHE A 78 4.63 -10.98 -7.35
C PHE A 78 3.53 -10.93 -8.42
N ASN A 79 3.75 -11.54 -9.58
CA ASN A 79 2.77 -11.50 -10.67
C ASN A 79 1.54 -12.35 -10.34
N ALA A 80 1.75 -13.54 -9.77
CA ALA A 80 0.69 -14.47 -9.40
C ALA A 80 -0.15 -13.97 -8.21
N TYR A 81 0.47 -13.28 -7.24
CA TYR A 81 -0.19 -12.89 -5.99
C TYR A 81 -0.33 -11.38 -5.80
N HIS A 82 -0.25 -10.58 -6.89
CA HIS A 82 -0.27 -9.12 -6.86
C HIS A 82 -1.44 -8.52 -6.04
N SER A 83 -2.61 -9.16 -6.02
CA SER A 83 -3.79 -8.68 -5.27
C SER A 83 -3.72 -8.92 -3.75
N GLN A 84 -2.67 -9.60 -3.28
CA GLN A 84 -2.47 -10.03 -1.89
C GLN A 84 -1.18 -9.43 -1.29
N VAL A 85 -0.45 -8.63 -2.06
CA VAL A 85 0.82 -8.01 -1.64
C VAL A 85 0.57 -7.04 -0.48
N LEU A 86 1.44 -7.13 0.53
CA LEU A 86 1.50 -6.14 1.61
C LEU A 86 2.46 -5.02 1.22
N TYR A 87 2.01 -3.79 1.44
CA TYR A 87 2.82 -2.60 1.22
C TYR A 87 3.36 -2.10 2.56
N PHE A 88 4.45 -1.36 2.52
CA PHE A 88 5.17 -0.95 3.71
C PHE A 88 5.42 0.54 3.70
N SER A 89 5.11 1.18 4.82
CA SER A 89 5.72 2.45 5.16
C SER A 89 7.03 2.24 5.91
N VAL A 90 8.06 2.92 5.42
CA VAL A 90 9.35 3.03 6.12
C VAL A 90 9.25 4.25 7.00
N SER A 91 9.41 4.08 8.32
CA SER A 91 9.61 5.20 9.22
C SER A 91 11.08 5.25 9.61
N THR A 92 11.76 6.30 9.15
CA THR A 92 13.11 6.67 9.59
C THR A 92 13.09 7.49 10.89
N ALA A 93 11.92 7.62 11.54
CA ALA A 93 11.77 8.41 12.75
C ALA A 93 12.67 7.85 13.86
N ARG A 94 13.74 8.60 14.15
CA ARG A 94 14.68 8.36 15.25
C ARG A 94 13.94 8.23 16.58
N ILE A 95 13.74 7.00 17.03
CA ILE A 95 13.68 6.64 18.44
C ILE A 95 14.71 5.53 18.59
N GLY A 96 15.95 5.89 18.96
CA GLY A 96 17.09 4.98 18.82
C GLY A 96 17.57 4.89 17.37
N LYS A 97 18.69 4.21 17.13
CA LYS A 97 19.33 4.11 15.80
C LYS A 97 18.58 3.16 14.84
N GLU A 98 17.32 2.88 15.10
CA GLU A 98 16.57 1.80 14.46
C GLU A 98 15.60 2.37 13.43
N THR A 99 15.60 1.78 12.23
CA THR A 99 14.56 2.02 11.22
C THR A 99 13.45 0.99 11.46
N VAL A 100 12.20 1.43 11.44
CA VAL A 100 11.03 0.57 11.70
C VAL A 100 10.21 0.44 10.43
N LEU A 101 9.82 -0.79 10.09
CA LEU A 101 8.88 -1.09 9.03
C LEU A 101 7.46 -1.20 9.58
N ARG A 102 6.52 -0.51 8.96
CA ARG A 102 5.09 -0.61 9.27
C ARG A 102 4.35 -1.07 8.03
N SER A 103 3.70 -2.23 8.10
CA SER A 103 2.87 -2.69 6.99
C SER A 103 1.57 -1.91 6.90
N THR A 104 1.15 -1.66 5.68
CA THR A 104 -0.18 -1.22 5.32
C THR A 104 -0.80 -2.20 4.33
N HIS A 105 -2.10 -2.43 4.47
CA HIS A 105 -2.90 -3.15 3.48
C HIS A 105 -4.18 -2.37 3.28
N ARG A 106 -4.43 -1.91 2.05
CA ARG A 106 -5.53 -1.00 1.72
C ARG A 106 -5.57 0.25 2.62
N ASP A 107 -4.40 0.89 2.77
CA ASP A 107 -4.20 2.10 3.58
C ASP A 107 -4.54 1.99 5.07
N LYS A 108 -4.77 0.77 5.56
CA LYS A 108 -4.92 0.50 7.00
C LYS A 108 -3.60 -0.02 7.53
N ALA A 109 -3.19 0.46 8.71
CA ALA A 109 -2.06 -0.09 9.43
C ALA A 109 -2.35 -1.54 9.81
N TRP A 110 -1.44 -2.44 9.44
CA TRP A 110 -1.50 -3.85 9.78
C TRP A 110 -0.33 -4.17 10.70
N ASN A 111 -0.58 -5.04 11.68
CA ASN A 111 0.46 -5.52 12.59
C ASN A 111 0.70 -7.01 12.32
N PHE A 112 1.93 -7.44 12.52
CA PHE A 112 2.32 -8.85 12.45
C PHE A 112 2.21 -9.47 13.84
N TYR A 113 1.75 -10.71 13.87
CA TYR A 113 1.60 -11.51 15.07
C TYR A 113 2.13 -12.91 14.83
N VAL A 114 2.64 -13.54 15.89
CA VAL A 114 3.12 -14.92 15.85
C VAL A 114 2.16 -15.79 16.66
N ASN A 115 1.71 -16.91 16.10
CA ASN A 115 0.95 -17.90 16.86
C ASN A 115 1.87 -18.78 17.72
N HIS A 116 1.28 -19.66 18.53
CA HIS A 116 2.02 -20.55 19.44
C HIS A 116 2.94 -21.57 18.72
N ASN A 117 2.73 -21.79 17.42
CA ASN A 117 3.51 -22.70 16.58
C ASN A 117 4.54 -21.95 15.72
N GLY A 118 4.74 -20.64 15.95
CA GLY A 118 5.70 -19.83 15.20
C GLY A 118 5.20 -19.31 13.85
N TRP A 119 3.95 -19.54 13.46
CA TRP A 119 3.40 -19.03 12.19
C TRP A 119 2.98 -17.57 12.30
N LEU A 120 3.24 -16.81 11.23
CA LEU A 120 2.90 -15.39 11.16
C LEU A 120 1.52 -15.17 10.57
N PHE A 121 0.73 -14.34 11.24
CA PHE A 121 -0.47 -13.74 10.69
C PHE A 121 -0.43 -12.23 10.86
N THR A 122 -1.25 -11.56 10.08
CA THR A 122 -1.39 -10.12 10.06
C THR A 122 -2.79 -9.73 10.47
N SER A 123 -2.95 -8.52 11.00
CA SER A 123 -4.27 -8.03 11.39
C SER A 123 -4.26 -6.51 11.60
N ALA A 124 -5.34 -5.87 11.18
CA ALA A 124 -5.63 -4.48 11.56
C ALA A 124 -6.10 -4.37 13.02
N GLN A 125 -6.72 -5.42 13.56
CA GLN A 125 -7.11 -5.52 14.97
C GLN A 125 -5.92 -5.93 15.84
N ARG A 126 -5.88 -5.42 17.09
CA ARG A 126 -4.94 -5.89 18.11
C ARG A 126 -5.35 -7.23 18.70
N TRP A 127 -4.37 -8.12 18.87
CA TRP A 127 -4.54 -9.42 19.50
C TRP A 127 -3.68 -9.56 20.76
N PRO A 128 -4.18 -9.16 21.96
CA PRO A 128 -3.36 -9.09 23.18
C PRO A 128 -2.75 -10.42 23.65
N GLY A 129 -3.28 -11.56 23.20
CA GLY A 129 -2.73 -12.88 23.53
C GLY A 129 -1.84 -13.47 22.43
N TYR A 130 -1.35 -12.67 21.49
CA TYR A 130 -0.30 -13.07 20.55
C TYR A 130 0.82 -12.03 20.60
N PRO A 131 2.09 -12.46 20.61
CA PRO A 131 3.21 -11.55 20.48
C PRO A 131 3.08 -10.74 19.18
N MET A 132 3.04 -9.42 19.32
CA MET A 132 3.06 -8.49 18.19
C MET A 132 4.51 -8.24 17.79
N MET A 133 4.80 -8.28 16.49
CA MET A 133 6.13 -8.04 15.98
C MET A 133 6.25 -6.58 15.56
N GLU A 134 7.31 -5.93 16.03
CA GLU A 134 7.85 -4.75 15.39
C GLU A 134 8.96 -5.22 14.44
N LEU A 135 8.92 -4.74 13.19
CA LEU A 135 9.86 -5.18 12.17
C LEU A 135 11.05 -4.21 12.14
N HIS A 136 12.19 -4.69 12.62
CA HIS A 136 13.45 -3.94 12.65
C HIS A 136 14.38 -4.48 11.56
N PHE A 137 15.07 -3.56 10.90
CA PHE A 137 16.14 -3.95 9.99
C PHE A 137 17.37 -4.39 10.79
N ALA A 138 17.80 -5.62 10.60
CA ALA A 138 19.07 -6.12 11.13
C ALA A 138 20.13 -6.24 10.02
N ASN A 139 21.41 -6.19 10.43
CA ASN A 139 22.58 -6.33 9.55
C ASN A 139 22.67 -5.31 8.41
N THR A 140 22.25 -4.07 8.65
CA THR A 140 22.31 -2.98 7.67
C THR A 140 23.75 -2.53 7.44
N ARG A 141 24.33 -2.87 6.28
CA ARG A 141 25.53 -2.17 5.77
C ARG A 141 25.05 -0.97 4.95
N HIS A 142 25.77 0.14 5.04
CA HIS A 142 25.38 1.41 4.40
C HIS A 142 25.08 1.25 2.89
N ASP A 143 25.82 0.38 2.20
CA ASP A 143 25.66 0.12 0.77
C ASP A 143 24.94 -1.20 0.46
N SER A 144 24.40 -1.87 1.50
CA SER A 144 23.59 -3.07 1.32
C SER A 144 22.14 -2.67 1.14
N ASN A 145 21.50 -3.24 0.12
CA ASN A 145 20.06 -3.23 -0.06
C ASN A 145 19.38 -4.45 0.60
N GLN A 146 20.17 -5.36 1.17
CA GLN A 146 19.70 -6.55 1.86
C GLN A 146 19.76 -6.41 3.38
N PHE A 147 18.79 -7.00 4.06
CA PHE A 147 18.67 -7.04 5.51
C PHE A 147 17.90 -8.27 5.98
N THR A 148 18.00 -8.58 7.26
CA THR A 148 17.15 -9.57 7.94
C THR A 148 16.07 -8.85 8.76
N LEU A 149 14.94 -9.53 8.98
CA LEU A 149 13.90 -9.09 9.90
C LEU A 149 13.97 -9.94 11.16
N GLU A 150 14.38 -9.32 12.26
CA GLU A 150 14.63 -9.96 13.55
C GLU A 150 13.66 -9.47 14.63
N PHE A 151 13.40 -10.32 15.61
CA PHE A 151 12.49 -10.07 16.73
C PHE A 151 12.92 -10.86 17.96
N ASP A 152 12.69 -10.31 19.14
CA ASP A 152 13.00 -10.96 20.43
C ASP A 152 11.79 -10.88 21.36
N PHE A 153 11.34 -12.03 21.85
CA PHE A 153 10.25 -12.17 22.83
C PHE A 153 10.76 -12.54 24.23
N GLY A 154 12.03 -12.25 24.52
CA GLY A 154 12.70 -12.53 25.80
C GLY A 154 13.37 -13.90 25.89
N ALA A 155 13.36 -14.68 24.80
CA ALA A 155 13.99 -16.00 24.71
C ALA A 155 15.24 -16.00 23.80
N GLY A 156 15.59 -14.84 23.23
CA GLY A 156 16.64 -14.68 22.24
C GLY A 156 16.10 -14.27 20.88
N PRO A 157 17.01 -13.84 19.96
CA PRO A 157 16.62 -13.36 18.65
C PRO A 157 16.03 -14.50 17.81
N LEU A 158 14.96 -14.19 17.11
CA LEU A 158 14.32 -15.02 16.11
C LEU A 158 14.26 -14.21 14.81
N ALA A 159 14.19 -14.91 13.68
CA ALA A 159 14.10 -14.33 12.37
C ALA A 159 12.97 -14.94 11.54
N LEU A 160 12.57 -14.23 10.49
CA LEU A 160 11.59 -14.74 9.53
C LEU A 160 12.23 -15.80 8.63
N THR A 161 11.47 -16.86 8.36
CA THR A 161 11.85 -17.89 7.40
C THR A 161 10.62 -18.44 6.68
N ALA A 162 10.86 -19.00 5.50
CA ALA A 162 9.87 -19.71 4.70
C ALA A 162 10.60 -20.71 3.82
N GLU A 163 9.96 -21.83 3.55
CA GLU A 163 10.58 -22.90 2.76
C GLU A 163 10.74 -22.46 1.28
N ASN A 164 11.51 -23.25 0.53
CA ASN A 164 11.70 -23.02 -0.91
C ASN A 164 10.40 -23.26 -1.69
N GLY A 165 10.31 -22.68 -2.88
CA GLY A 165 9.16 -22.81 -3.77
C GLY A 165 8.69 -21.45 -4.29
N THR A 166 7.66 -21.45 -5.13
CA THR A 166 7.06 -20.22 -5.69
C THR A 166 6.20 -19.46 -4.68
N TRP A 167 5.79 -20.13 -3.60
CA TRP A 167 5.14 -19.53 -2.44
C TRP A 167 5.37 -20.38 -1.19
N ASN A 168 5.30 -19.79 0.01
CA ASN A 168 5.28 -20.51 1.29
C ASN A 168 4.86 -19.60 2.45
N TYR A 169 4.16 -20.13 3.45
CA TYR A 169 3.77 -19.37 4.66
C TYR A 169 5.00 -18.95 5.47
N LEU A 170 4.91 -17.78 6.10
CA LEU A 170 5.97 -17.30 6.97
C LEU A 170 5.89 -17.92 8.36
N ARG A 171 7.06 -18.33 8.87
CA ARG A 171 7.23 -18.74 10.26
C ARG A 171 8.46 -18.09 10.88
N THR A 172 8.53 -18.16 12.19
CA THR A 172 9.70 -17.79 12.96
C THR A 172 10.68 -18.96 13.07
N ALA A 173 11.97 -18.67 13.05
CA ALA A 173 13.05 -19.64 13.28
C ALA A 173 14.26 -18.97 13.93
N GLY A 174 15.28 -19.75 14.27
CA GLY A 174 16.56 -19.22 14.73
C GLY A 174 17.24 -18.36 13.65
N PRO A 175 18.07 -17.37 14.02
CA PRO A 175 18.70 -16.43 13.09
C PRO A 175 19.56 -17.10 11.99
N GLU A 176 20.09 -18.29 12.24
CA GLU A 176 20.84 -19.08 11.27
C GLU A 176 20.00 -19.57 10.07
N HIS A 177 18.67 -19.48 10.19
CA HIS A 177 17.70 -19.80 9.13
C HIS A 177 17.01 -18.55 8.57
N ALA A 178 17.50 -17.36 8.91
CA ALA A 178 16.92 -16.09 8.49
C ALA A 178 16.92 -15.97 6.96
N MET A 179 15.79 -15.55 6.41
CA MET A 179 15.76 -15.07 5.02
C MET A 179 16.22 -13.62 4.93
N HIS A 180 16.80 -13.27 3.78
CA HIS A 180 17.20 -11.91 3.47
C HIS A 180 16.12 -11.23 2.66
N PHE A 181 15.88 -9.96 2.97
CA PHE A 181 14.90 -9.12 2.30
C PHE A 181 15.55 -7.91 1.64
N THR A 182 14.89 -7.42 0.60
CA THR A 182 15.14 -6.15 -0.07
C THR A 182 13.85 -5.34 -0.12
N LEU A 183 13.97 -4.02 -0.25
CA LEU A 183 12.82 -3.12 -0.47
C LEU A 183 12.78 -2.65 -1.92
N HIS A 184 11.58 -2.67 -2.49
CA HIS A 184 11.32 -2.27 -3.86
C HIS A 184 10.14 -1.29 -3.91
N ARG A 185 10.17 -0.33 -4.83
CA ARG A 185 9.02 0.53 -5.14
C ARG A 185 8.12 -0.14 -6.17
N TYR A 186 6.82 0.07 -6.02
CA TYR A 186 5.80 -0.38 -6.96
C TYR A 186 5.49 0.69 -8.01
N TYR A 187 5.60 0.33 -9.30
CA TYR A 187 5.27 1.18 -10.44
C TYR A 187 4.16 0.55 -11.28
N VAL A 188 3.49 1.37 -12.09
CA VAL A 188 2.60 0.91 -13.16
C VAL A 188 3.06 1.52 -14.50
N PRO A 189 3.21 0.74 -15.57
CA PRO A 189 3.40 1.31 -16.91
C PRO A 189 2.20 2.17 -17.33
N GLY A 190 2.44 3.26 -18.06
CA GLY A 190 1.38 4.15 -18.55
C GLY A 190 0.25 3.42 -19.29
N ARG A 191 0.59 2.45 -20.15
CA ARG A 191 -0.40 1.58 -20.81
C ARG A 191 -1.26 0.79 -19.82
N SER A 192 -0.65 0.17 -18.81
CA SER A 192 -1.39 -0.58 -17.79
C SER A 192 -2.29 0.33 -16.95
N LEU A 193 -1.87 1.58 -16.74
CA LEU A 193 -2.67 2.61 -16.08
C LEU A 193 -3.85 3.03 -16.95
N ALA A 194 -3.65 3.20 -18.27
CA ALA A 194 -4.72 3.45 -19.22
C ALA A 194 -5.75 2.30 -19.24
N ASP A 195 -5.30 1.05 -19.29
CA ASP A 195 -6.17 -0.13 -19.22
C ASP A 195 -6.98 -0.14 -17.91
N LEU A 196 -6.35 0.22 -16.78
CA LEU A 196 -7.04 0.33 -15.48
C LEU A 196 -8.12 1.44 -15.47
N ILE A 197 -7.85 2.58 -16.12
CA ILE A 197 -8.82 3.67 -16.27
C ILE A 197 -10.02 3.20 -17.11
N SER A 198 -9.76 2.54 -18.24
CA SER A 198 -10.82 2.01 -19.11
C SER A 198 -11.66 0.96 -18.41
N GLU A 199 -11.07 0.10 -17.57
CA GLU A 199 -11.84 -0.89 -16.80
C GLU A 199 -12.64 -0.28 -15.65
N THR A 200 -12.16 0.83 -15.08
CA THR A 200 -12.88 1.55 -14.03
C THR A 200 -14.14 2.22 -14.59
N TRP A 201 -14.09 2.69 -15.84
CA TRP A 201 -15.21 3.32 -16.53
C TRP A 201 -15.41 2.76 -17.95
N PRO A 202 -15.92 1.51 -18.07
CA PRO A 202 -15.92 0.77 -19.34
C PRO A 202 -16.88 1.30 -20.40
N GLU A 203 -17.89 2.06 -20.01
CA GLU A 203 -18.95 2.54 -20.90
C GLU A 203 -18.70 3.97 -21.43
N ILE A 204 -17.54 4.55 -21.12
CA ILE A 204 -17.31 5.98 -21.30
C ILE A 204 -16.11 6.20 -22.22
N ASN A 205 -16.35 6.88 -23.33
CA ASN A 205 -15.29 7.28 -24.26
C ASN A 205 -14.55 8.49 -23.68
N THR A 206 -13.57 8.23 -22.83
CA THR A 206 -12.76 9.26 -22.18
C THR A 206 -11.56 9.64 -23.03
N GLU A 207 -11.35 10.94 -23.26
CA GLU A 207 -10.11 11.45 -23.82
C GLU A 207 -8.99 11.34 -22.76
N LEU A 208 -8.08 10.38 -22.94
CA LEU A 208 -6.99 10.12 -22.01
C LEU A 208 -5.66 10.67 -22.54
N LEU A 209 -5.12 11.67 -21.84
CA LEU A 209 -3.80 12.24 -22.09
C LEU A 209 -2.81 11.71 -21.05
N HIS A 210 -1.86 10.90 -21.50
CA HIS A 210 -0.79 10.31 -20.67
C HIS A 210 0.43 9.98 -21.53
N GLU A 211 1.60 9.82 -20.91
CA GLU A 211 2.76 9.23 -21.58
C GLU A 211 2.67 7.70 -21.53
N VAL A 212 2.42 7.07 -22.68
CA VAL A 212 2.08 5.63 -22.79
C VAL A 212 3.13 4.70 -22.16
N ASP A 213 4.41 5.00 -22.36
CA ASP A 213 5.50 4.10 -21.98
C ASP A 213 6.18 4.47 -20.66
N ARG A 214 5.80 5.58 -20.02
CA ARG A 214 6.44 6.01 -18.78
C ARG A 214 5.89 5.20 -17.61
N PRO A 215 6.75 4.67 -16.71
CA PRO A 215 6.29 4.15 -15.43
C PRO A 215 5.79 5.29 -14.53
N TYR A 216 4.72 5.02 -13.79
CA TYR A 216 4.14 5.90 -12.79
C TYR A 216 4.15 5.25 -11.41
N LEU A 217 4.33 6.04 -10.36
CA LEU A 217 4.32 5.63 -8.96
C LEU A 217 2.91 5.69 -8.36
N GLY A 218 2.43 4.59 -7.79
CA GLY A 218 1.22 4.63 -6.95
C GLY A 218 1.49 5.36 -5.64
N ILE A 219 0.45 5.96 -5.05
CA ILE A 219 0.53 6.63 -3.74
C ILE A 219 -0.59 6.14 -2.82
N SER A 220 -0.35 6.07 -1.51
CA SER A 220 -1.42 5.74 -0.55
C SER A 220 -2.43 6.87 -0.46
N ALA A 221 -3.66 6.58 0.00
CA ALA A 221 -4.64 7.63 0.31
C ALA A 221 -4.08 8.65 1.33
N HIS A 222 -3.27 8.19 2.30
CA HIS A 222 -2.61 9.08 3.25
C HIS A 222 -1.61 10.03 2.58
N HIS A 223 -0.82 9.56 1.62
CA HIS A 223 0.12 10.42 0.88
C HIS A 223 -0.63 11.38 -0.04
N ALA A 224 -1.74 10.93 -0.66
CA ALA A 224 -2.62 11.79 -1.43
C ALA A 224 -3.19 12.94 -0.57
N GLU A 225 -3.60 12.64 0.67
CA GLU A 225 -4.07 13.61 1.66
C GLU A 225 -2.94 14.54 2.15
N GLN A 226 -1.72 14.03 2.35
CA GLN A 226 -0.55 14.84 2.68
C GLN A 226 -0.25 15.88 1.59
N ILE A 227 -0.24 15.47 0.31
CA ILE A 227 -0.08 16.38 -0.83
C ILE A 227 -1.18 17.45 -0.83
N TRP A 228 -2.42 17.07 -0.51
CA TRP A 228 -3.53 18.03 -0.40
C TRP A 228 -3.31 19.03 0.74
N ASN A 229 -2.92 18.57 1.93
CA ASN A 229 -2.60 19.44 3.06
C ASN A 229 -1.44 20.40 2.73
N ASP A 230 -0.40 19.92 2.07
CA ASP A 230 0.77 20.71 1.70
C ASP A 230 0.44 21.77 0.63
N SER A 231 -0.55 21.50 -0.24
CA SER A 231 -1.06 22.46 -1.23
C SER A 231 -1.81 23.65 -0.61
N LYS A 232 -2.29 23.51 0.64
CA LYS A 232 -3.10 24.50 1.38
C LYS A 232 -4.41 24.87 0.68
N LEU A 233 -4.96 23.95 -0.13
CA LEU A 233 -6.20 24.17 -0.86
C LEU A 233 -7.39 24.44 0.07
N ASP A 234 -7.35 23.92 1.30
CA ASP A 234 -8.32 24.17 2.38
C ASP A 234 -8.53 25.65 2.72
N ARG A 235 -7.58 26.51 2.36
CA ARG A 235 -7.61 27.96 2.65
C ARG A 235 -8.28 28.79 1.56
N TYR A 236 -8.58 28.19 0.42
CA TYR A 236 -9.17 28.88 -0.72
C TYR A 236 -10.67 28.61 -0.79
N GLN A 237 -11.42 29.61 -1.26
CA GLN A 237 -12.85 29.49 -1.48
C GLN A 237 -13.12 29.41 -2.97
N TRP A 238 -14.08 28.56 -3.33
CA TRP A 238 -14.60 28.49 -4.69
C TRP A 238 -15.12 29.85 -5.15
N ARG A 239 -14.74 30.23 -6.38
CA ARG A 239 -15.21 31.43 -7.08
C ARG A 239 -15.40 31.12 -8.56
N ASP A 240 -16.65 31.21 -9.01
CA ASP A 240 -17.04 30.98 -10.40
C ASP A 240 -16.09 31.66 -11.40
N GLY A 241 -15.51 30.87 -12.31
CA GLY A 241 -14.66 31.29 -13.42
C GLY A 241 -13.31 31.94 -13.05
N SER A 242 -12.96 32.06 -11.77
CA SER A 242 -11.68 32.64 -11.33
C SER A 242 -10.91 31.78 -10.32
N PHE A 243 -11.59 30.84 -9.67
CA PHE A 243 -11.03 29.81 -8.82
C PHE A 243 -12.07 28.69 -8.59
N ASP A 244 -12.35 27.89 -9.61
CA ASP A 244 -13.34 26.82 -9.59
C ASP A 244 -12.72 25.42 -9.67
N SER A 245 -13.55 24.39 -9.89
CA SER A 245 -13.15 23.01 -9.59
C SER A 245 -11.94 22.53 -10.38
N ASP A 246 -11.67 23.09 -11.56
CA ASP A 246 -10.50 22.75 -12.37
C ASP A 246 -9.24 23.43 -11.84
N ASP A 247 -9.29 24.68 -11.40
CA ASP A 247 -8.18 25.37 -10.73
C ASP A 247 -7.69 24.61 -9.50
N PHE A 248 -8.62 24.19 -8.63
CA PHE A 248 -8.30 23.36 -7.45
C PHE A 248 -7.58 22.07 -7.87
N ALA A 249 -8.09 21.38 -8.89
CA ALA A 249 -7.53 20.11 -9.34
C ALA A 249 -6.16 20.26 -10.03
N PHE A 250 -5.93 21.34 -10.78
CA PHE A 250 -4.63 21.64 -11.39
C PHE A 250 -3.59 22.00 -10.34
N ILE A 251 -3.94 22.78 -9.32
CA ILE A 251 -3.03 23.11 -8.21
C ILE A 251 -2.63 21.86 -7.44
N TYR A 252 -3.57 20.97 -7.15
CA TYR A 252 -3.24 19.69 -6.50
C TYR A 252 -2.26 18.87 -7.34
N LYS A 253 -2.51 18.73 -8.66
CA LYS A 253 -1.60 18.00 -9.57
C LYS A 253 -0.21 18.64 -9.63
N ALA A 254 -0.15 19.97 -9.63
CA ALA A 254 1.12 20.71 -9.57
C ALA A 254 1.86 20.44 -8.25
N GLN A 255 1.14 20.43 -7.11
CA GLN A 255 1.72 20.10 -5.81
C GLN A 255 2.24 18.65 -5.76
N ALA A 256 1.50 17.69 -6.32
CA ALA A 256 1.97 16.30 -6.43
C ALA A 256 3.26 16.20 -7.25
N SER A 257 3.39 17.00 -8.32
CA SER A 257 4.59 17.06 -9.14
C SER A 257 5.78 17.68 -8.39
N LEU A 258 5.50 18.72 -7.58
CA LEU A 258 6.50 19.37 -6.73
C LEU A 258 6.99 18.43 -5.61
N ASP A 259 6.08 17.67 -5.00
CA ASP A 259 6.40 16.64 -4.02
C ASP A 259 7.32 15.57 -4.62
N ALA A 260 6.98 15.04 -5.81
CA ALA A 260 7.82 14.07 -6.51
C ALA A 260 9.21 14.63 -6.85
N TYR A 261 9.29 15.90 -7.26
CA TYR A 261 10.56 16.58 -7.52
C TYR A 261 11.42 16.69 -6.25
N HIS A 262 10.83 17.11 -5.12
CA HIS A 262 11.55 17.20 -3.86
C HIS A 262 11.96 15.84 -3.28
N GLY A 263 11.18 14.80 -3.55
CA GLY A 263 11.52 13.41 -3.23
C GLY A 263 12.60 12.81 -4.13
N ASN A 264 13.12 13.54 -5.13
CA ASN A 264 14.04 13.05 -6.16
C ASN A 264 13.55 11.75 -6.82
N LEU A 265 12.24 11.66 -7.08
CA LEU A 265 11.66 10.42 -7.58
C LEU A 265 12.04 10.18 -9.05
N PRO A 266 12.38 8.92 -9.41
CA PRO A 266 12.76 8.59 -10.79
C PRO A 266 11.57 8.60 -11.76
N HIS A 267 10.34 8.56 -11.23
CA HIS A 267 9.10 8.47 -11.98
C HIS A 267 8.05 9.41 -11.39
N PRO A 268 7.14 9.98 -12.20
CA PRO A 268 6.03 10.76 -11.68
C PRO A 268 5.04 9.87 -10.92
N TYR A 269 4.27 10.45 -10.01
CA TYR A 269 3.12 9.75 -9.44
C TYR A 269 2.05 9.50 -10.50
N ALA A 270 1.33 8.38 -10.38
CA ALA A 270 0.08 8.11 -11.06
C ALA A 270 -1.02 9.00 -10.47
N VAL A 271 -0.84 10.32 -10.56
CA VAL A 271 -1.73 11.36 -10.06
C VAL A 271 -2.06 12.28 -11.22
N GLY A 272 -3.35 12.41 -11.47
CA GLY A 272 -3.89 13.13 -12.59
C GLY A 272 -5.05 14.03 -12.21
N TRP A 273 -5.62 14.58 -13.26
CA TRP A 273 -6.83 15.38 -13.27
C TRP A 273 -7.88 14.61 -14.07
N VAL A 274 -9.12 14.62 -13.59
CA VAL A 274 -10.26 14.04 -14.30
C VAL A 274 -11.39 15.07 -14.35
N SER A 275 -11.94 15.28 -15.54
CA SER A 275 -13.14 16.09 -15.76
C SER A 275 -14.28 15.22 -16.24
N GLY A 276 -15.44 15.42 -15.63
CA GLY A 276 -16.64 14.67 -15.95
C GLY A 276 -17.88 15.53 -15.92
N ALA A 277 -18.98 14.94 -16.37
CA ALA A 277 -20.28 15.57 -16.36
C ALA A 277 -21.36 14.58 -15.95
N ASN A 278 -22.42 15.09 -15.34
CA ASN A 278 -23.69 14.38 -15.18
C ASN A 278 -24.83 15.24 -15.76
N ALA A 279 -26.08 14.85 -15.54
CA ALA A 279 -27.24 15.55 -16.09
C ALA A 279 -27.37 17.02 -15.62
N ALA A 280 -26.77 17.36 -14.47
CA ALA A 280 -26.90 18.67 -13.85
C ALA A 280 -25.65 19.53 -14.01
N HIS A 281 -24.46 18.96 -13.79
CA HIS A 281 -23.23 19.71 -13.54
C HIS A 281 -22.01 19.08 -14.22
N ARG A 282 -21.01 19.91 -14.49
CA ARG A 282 -19.64 19.48 -14.77
C ARG A 282 -18.83 19.57 -13.49
N HIS A 283 -17.88 18.67 -13.33
CA HIS A 283 -17.02 18.65 -12.16
C HIS A 283 -15.65 18.08 -12.51
N THR A 284 -14.67 18.48 -11.72
CA THR A 284 -13.29 18.04 -11.83
C THR A 284 -12.79 17.59 -10.48
N ALA A 285 -12.03 16.51 -10.51
CA ALA A 285 -11.38 15.92 -9.36
C ALA A 285 -9.94 15.54 -9.74
N ASN A 286 -9.17 15.12 -8.76
CA ASN A 286 -7.91 14.44 -9.01
C ASN A 286 -8.15 12.93 -9.03
N LEU A 287 -7.43 12.24 -9.91
CA LEU A 287 -7.45 10.78 -10.01
C LEU A 287 -6.08 10.27 -9.59
N PHE A 288 -6.02 9.23 -8.77
CA PHE A 288 -4.74 8.59 -8.46
C PHE A 288 -4.85 7.08 -8.35
N MET A 289 -3.75 6.39 -8.61
CA MET A 289 -3.64 4.95 -8.38
C MET A 289 -3.08 4.70 -6.97
N ASP A 290 -3.81 3.91 -6.18
CA ASP A 290 -3.32 3.45 -4.88
C ASP A 290 -2.33 2.31 -5.01
N LEU A 291 -1.73 1.96 -3.87
CA LEU A 291 -0.71 0.94 -3.79
C LEU A 291 -1.23 -0.45 -4.16
N ASN A 292 -2.52 -0.72 -3.98
CA ASN A 292 -3.15 -2.00 -4.36
C ASN A 292 -3.58 -2.02 -5.84
N GLY A 293 -3.13 -1.06 -6.64
CA GLY A 293 -3.45 -0.97 -8.06
C GLY A 293 -4.92 -0.59 -8.32
N ARG A 294 -5.57 0.16 -7.41
CA ARG A 294 -6.93 0.66 -7.62
C ARG A 294 -6.92 2.15 -7.88
N LEU A 295 -7.87 2.62 -8.68
CA LEU A 295 -8.07 4.05 -8.90
C LEU A 295 -8.99 4.65 -7.83
N ASN A 296 -8.57 5.79 -7.31
CA ASN A 296 -9.32 6.61 -6.38
C ASN A 296 -9.41 8.04 -6.90
N THR A 297 -10.49 8.73 -6.59
CA THR A 297 -10.62 10.17 -6.78
C THR A 297 -10.33 10.89 -5.47
N LEU A 298 -9.70 12.06 -5.57
CA LEU A 298 -9.60 13.05 -4.51
C LEU A 298 -10.37 14.30 -4.94
N ASP A 299 -11.30 14.77 -4.11
CA ASP A 299 -11.93 16.09 -4.28
C ASP A 299 -10.96 17.15 -3.76
N PRO A 300 -10.38 17.99 -4.64
CA PRO A 300 -9.35 18.94 -4.23
C PRO A 300 -9.89 20.11 -3.40
N GLN A 301 -11.22 20.33 -3.34
CA GLN A 301 -11.81 21.34 -2.46
C GLN A 301 -11.92 20.86 -1.01
N THR A 302 -12.15 19.56 -0.80
CA THR A 302 -12.45 18.99 0.51
C THR A 302 -11.36 18.06 1.04
N GLY A 303 -10.49 17.55 0.16
CA GLY A 303 -9.52 16.50 0.45
C GLY A 303 -10.14 15.10 0.51
N GLU A 304 -11.44 14.95 0.23
CA GLU A 304 -12.12 13.66 0.35
C GLU A 304 -11.61 12.66 -0.70
N VAL A 305 -11.22 11.47 -0.24
CA VAL A 305 -10.80 10.35 -1.09
C VAL A 305 -11.91 9.32 -1.20
N ALA A 306 -12.23 8.91 -2.42
CA ALA A 306 -13.24 7.89 -2.70
C ALA A 306 -12.79 6.95 -3.84
N PRO A 307 -13.32 5.70 -3.92
CA PRO A 307 -13.05 4.83 -5.06
C PRO A 307 -13.51 5.48 -6.37
N ALA A 308 -12.67 5.48 -7.40
CA ALA A 308 -12.97 6.15 -8.66
C ALA A 308 -14.20 5.58 -9.38
N ALA A 309 -14.45 4.27 -9.24
CA ALA A 309 -15.65 3.61 -9.76
C ALA A 309 -16.97 4.14 -9.15
N SER A 310 -16.91 4.81 -7.99
CA SER A 310 -18.07 5.41 -7.34
C SER A 310 -18.25 6.90 -7.64
N TRP A 311 -17.37 7.49 -8.45
CA TRP A 311 -17.43 8.91 -8.80
C TRP A 311 -18.71 9.22 -9.60
N PRO A 312 -19.53 10.21 -9.18
CA PRO A 312 -20.89 10.39 -9.72
C PRO A 312 -20.95 11.14 -11.07
N PHE A 313 -19.80 11.34 -11.72
CA PHE A 313 -19.68 12.04 -12.99
C PHE A 313 -19.11 11.08 -14.04
N ALA A 314 -19.65 11.15 -15.26
CA ALA A 314 -19.08 10.42 -16.39
C ALA A 314 -17.79 11.11 -16.85
N PRO A 315 -16.59 10.49 -16.73
CA PRO A 315 -15.33 11.09 -17.15
C PRO A 315 -15.27 11.36 -18.66
N THR A 316 -15.12 12.63 -19.01
CA THR A 316 -14.96 13.08 -20.40
C THR A 316 -13.49 13.25 -20.78
N ARG A 317 -12.65 13.69 -19.83
CA ARG A 317 -11.22 13.92 -20.05
C ARG A 317 -10.41 13.54 -18.83
N ILE A 318 -9.25 12.93 -19.06
CA ILE A 318 -8.27 12.59 -18.02
C ILE A 318 -6.89 13.02 -18.50
N LEU A 319 -6.12 13.63 -17.60
CA LEU A 319 -4.72 13.96 -17.78
C LEU A 319 -3.92 13.36 -16.64
N ILE A 320 -2.98 12.45 -16.93
CA ILE A 320 -2.03 11.90 -15.94
C ILE A 320 -0.59 12.27 -16.30
#